data_AF-A0A5P0ZQF2-F1
#
_entry.id   AF-A0A5P0ZQF2-F1
#
_cell.length_a   1.000
_cell.length_b   1.000
_cell.length_c   1.000
_cell.angle_alpha   90.00
_cell.angle_beta   90.00
_cell.angle_gamma   90.00
#
_symmetry.space_group_name_H-M   'P 1'
#
loop_
_entity.id
_entity.type
_entity.pdbx_description
1 polymer ?
#
loop_
_entity_poly.entity_id
_entity_poly.type
_entity_poly.pdbx_seq_one_letter_code
_entity_poly.pdbx_strand_id
1 'polypeptide(L)'
;MGEAQFKNADDYIKSFVPMVDFLAEVLGRNSEVVLNDVRNLDHSIVAIRNNYISHRQIGDPASDLVLRMSKQGKKESKNFLTNYSGKSSKNINL
;
A
#
# COMPACT_ATOMS: atom_id res chain seq x y z
N MET A 1 12.63 -0.98 25.57
CA MET A 1 12.53 -1.19 24.11
C MET A 1 13.01 0.10 23.48
N GLY A 2 14.17 0.11 22.82
CA GLY A 2 14.75 1.35 22.28
C GLY A 2 13.95 1.89 21.10
N GLU A 3 13.83 3.21 20.98
CA GLU A 3 13.21 3.83 19.82
C GLU A 3 14.04 3.55 18.56
N ALA A 4 13.38 3.11 17.48
CA ALA A 4 14.05 2.91 16.20
C ALA A 4 14.41 4.28 15.61
N GLN A 5 15.70 4.55 15.44
CA GLN A 5 16.19 5.73 14.73
C GLN A 5 16.34 5.41 13.24
N PHE A 6 15.55 6.06 12.40
CA PHE A 6 15.63 5.95 10.94
C PHE A 6 16.52 7.06 10.38
N LYS A 7 17.41 6.73 9.43
CA LYS A 7 18.37 7.71 8.89
C LYS A 7 17.70 8.73 7.97
N ASN A 8 16.61 8.35 7.31
CA ASN A 8 15.79 9.20 6.46
C ASN A 8 14.38 8.62 6.32
N ALA A 9 13.51 9.34 5.61
CA ALA A 9 12.12 8.93 5.40
C ALA A 9 11.98 7.66 4.55
N ASP A 10 12.93 7.36 3.66
CA ASP A 10 12.89 6.14 2.85
C ASP A 10 13.18 4.91 3.71
N ASP A 11 14.14 5.02 4.63
CA ASP A 11 14.46 3.98 5.60
C ASP A 11 13.28 3.74 6.57
N TYR A 12 12.59 4.82 6.97
CA TYR A 12 11.37 4.72 7.76
C TYR A 12 10.24 3.99 7.02
N ILE A 13 9.99 4.30 5.75
CA ILE A 13 8.95 3.59 4.98
C ILE A 13 9.36 2.13 4.77
N LYS A 14 10.62 1.86 4.43
CA LYS A 14 11.13 0.49 4.22
C LYS A 14 11.06 -0.36 5.50
N SER A 15 11.04 0.24 6.69
CA SER A 15 10.88 -0.52 7.93
C SER A 15 9.51 -1.18 8.07
N PHE A 16 8.54 -0.83 7.23
CA PHE A 16 7.23 -1.49 7.17
C PHE A 16 7.20 -2.74 6.28
N VAL A 17 8.27 -3.04 5.53
CA VAL A 17 8.33 -4.25 4.68
C VAL A 17 8.06 -5.53 5.47
N PRO A 18 8.64 -5.77 6.67
CA PRO A 18 8.31 -6.95 7.47
C PRO A 18 6.83 -7.04 7.86
N MET A 19 6.15 -5.90 8.02
CA MET A 19 4.71 -5.87 8.29
C MET A 19 3.90 -6.27 7.05
N VAL A 20 4.32 -5.84 5.86
CA VAL A 20 3.72 -6.26 4.59
C VAL A 20 3.85 -7.78 4.43
N ASP A 21 5.04 -8.32 4.70
CA ASP A 21 5.30 -9.76 4.67
C ASP A 21 4.37 -10.51 5.63
N PHE A 22 4.33 -10.08 6.89
CA PHE A 22 3.48 -10.68 7.91
C PHE A 22 2.00 -10.67 7.53
N LEU A 23 1.47 -9.55 7.05
CA LEU A 23 0.06 -9.45 6.67
C LEU A 23 -0.27 -10.34 5.47
N ALA A 24 0.65 -10.46 4.50
CA ALA A 24 0.47 -11.33 3.36
C ALA A 24 0.39 -12.82 3.77
N GLU A 25 1.22 -13.23 4.74
CA GLU A 25 1.17 -14.59 5.31
C GLU A 25 -0.12 -14.83 6.08
N VAL A 26 -0.56 -13.87 6.92
CA VAL A 26 -1.78 -13.99 7.73
C VAL A 26 -3.05 -14.04 6.87
N LEU A 27 -3.13 -13.20 5.84
CA LEU A 27 -4.31 -13.13 4.96
C LEU A 27 -4.29 -14.23 3.89
N GLY A 28 -3.11 -14.77 3.59
CA GLY A 28 -2.91 -15.85 2.62
C GLY A 28 -3.08 -15.41 1.16
N ARG A 29 -3.10 -16.41 0.28
CA ARG A 29 -2.98 -16.25 -1.18
C ARG A 29 -4.10 -15.45 -1.87
N ASN A 30 -5.21 -15.18 -1.19
CA ASN A 30 -6.37 -14.50 -1.78
C ASN A 30 -6.37 -12.99 -1.49
N SER A 31 -5.30 -12.47 -0.89
CA SER A 31 -5.19 -11.05 -0.54
C SER A 31 -3.86 -10.49 -0.99
N GLU A 32 -3.91 -9.30 -1.58
CA GLU A 32 -2.73 -8.53 -1.97
C GLU A 32 -2.44 -7.48 -0.90
N VAL A 33 -1.18 -7.36 -0.50
CA VAL A 33 -0.75 -6.32 0.46
C VAL A 33 0.25 -5.41 -0.25
N VAL A 34 -0.02 -4.11 -0.24
CA VAL A 34 0.75 -3.08 -0.95
C VAL A 34 1.13 -1.96 0.00
N LEU A 35 2.42 -1.63 0.05
CA LEU A 35 2.95 -0.45 0.72
C LEU A 35 3.17 0.66 -0.30
N ASN A 36 2.55 1.82 -0.06
CA ASN A 36 2.64 2.98 -0.92
C ASN A 36 3.43 4.11 -0.25
N ASP A 37 4.41 4.67 -0.95
CA ASP A 37 4.96 5.99 -0.66
C ASP A 37 4.10 7.07 -1.31
N VAL A 38 3.30 7.77 -0.51
CA VAL A 38 2.37 8.80 -0.99
C VAL A 38 3.05 10.13 -1.33
N ARG A 39 4.37 10.26 -1.12
CA ARG A 39 5.15 11.44 -1.54
C ARG A 39 5.40 11.45 -3.05
N ASN A 40 5.42 10.27 -3.69
CA ASN A 40 5.60 10.10 -5.12
C ASN A 40 4.52 9.16 -5.69
N LEU A 41 3.39 9.74 -6.10
CA LEU A 41 2.22 8.97 -6.55
C LEU A 41 2.42 8.26 -7.89
N ASP A 42 3.36 8.69 -8.72
CA ASP A 42 3.67 8.05 -10.01
C ASP A 42 4.53 6.79 -9.85
N HIS A 43 5.24 6.67 -8.72
CA HIS A 43 6.06 5.53 -8.34
C HIS A 43 5.82 5.13 -6.89
N SER A 44 4.55 4.94 -6.53
CA SER A 44 4.18 4.84 -5.12
C SER A 44 4.46 3.46 -4.54
N ILE A 45 4.38 2.37 -5.32
CA ILE A 45 4.54 1.03 -4.77
C ILE A 45 6.00 0.80 -4.37
N VAL A 46 6.27 0.69 -3.08
CA VAL A 46 7.62 0.41 -2.55
C VAL A 46 7.77 -1.03 -2.07
N ALA A 47 6.66 -1.71 -1.77
CA ALA A 47 6.62 -3.14 -1.49
C ALA A 47 5.25 -3.72 -1.86
N ILE A 48 5.24 -4.95 -2.36
CA ILE A 48 4.02 -5.67 -2.74
C ILE A 48 4.17 -7.17 -2.51
N ARG A 49 3.10 -7.82 -2.05
CA ARG A 49 2.98 -9.27 -1.90
C ARG A 49 1.69 -9.77 -2.51
N ASN A 50 1.74 -10.98 -3.05
CA ASN A 50 0.66 -11.63 -3.82
C ASN A 50 0.22 -10.80 -5.04
N ASN A 51 1.20 -10.19 -5.71
CA ASN A 51 0.97 -9.27 -6.81
C ASN A 51 0.39 -9.91 -8.08
N TYR A 52 0.27 -11.25 -8.14
CA TYR A 52 -0.47 -11.94 -9.18
C TYR A 52 -1.98 -11.64 -9.15
N ILE A 53 -2.49 -11.05 -8.07
CA ILE A 53 -3.90 -10.65 -7.94
C ILE A 53 -4.19 -9.43 -8.81
N SER A 54 -3.38 -8.36 -8.72
CA SER A 54 -3.56 -7.15 -9.53
C SER A 54 -2.62 -7.05 -10.74
N HIS A 55 -1.59 -7.88 -10.79
CA HIS A 55 -0.43 -7.80 -11.69
C HIS A 55 0.40 -6.52 -11.59
N ARG A 56 0.33 -5.83 -10.46
CA ARG A 56 1.14 -4.64 -10.19
C ARG A 56 2.53 -5.00 -9.68
N GLN A 57 3.45 -4.06 -9.72
CA GLN A 57 4.84 -4.25 -9.29
C GLN A 57 5.39 -3.02 -8.57
N ILE A 58 6.54 -3.21 -7.91
CA ILE A 58 7.28 -2.09 -7.30
C ILE A 58 7.56 -1.04 -8.36
N GLY A 59 7.33 0.23 -8.02
CA GLY A 59 7.47 1.38 -8.92
C GLY A 59 6.23 1.71 -9.75
N ASP A 60 5.16 0.89 -9.72
CA ASP A 60 3.89 1.26 -10.33
C ASP A 60 3.25 2.47 -9.63
N PRO A 61 2.41 3.25 -10.34
CA PRO A 61 1.72 4.40 -9.79
C PRO A 61 0.68 3.98 -8.75
N ALA A 62 0.25 4.91 -7.89
CA ALA A 62 -0.77 4.70 -6.87
C ALA A 62 -2.12 4.25 -7.47
N SER A 63 -2.89 3.48 -6.70
CA SER A 63 -4.26 3.16 -7.13
C SER A 63 -5.17 4.37 -6.96
N ASP A 64 -6.29 4.39 -7.70
CA ASP A 64 -7.35 5.39 -7.54
C ASP A 64 -7.81 5.54 -6.09
N LEU A 65 -7.78 4.45 -5.31
CA LEU A 65 -8.09 4.52 -3.89
C LEU A 65 -7.06 5.37 -3.13
N VAL A 66 -5.78 5.08 -3.29
CA VAL A 66 -4.71 5.83 -2.61
C VAL A 66 -4.76 7.31 -3.02
N LEU A 67 -5.07 7.60 -4.28
CA LEU A 67 -5.29 8.97 -4.76
C LEU A 67 -6.48 9.64 -4.07
N ARG A 68 -7.61 8.94 -3.90
CA ARG A 68 -8.78 9.44 -3.19
C ARG A 68 -8.48 9.69 -1.71
N MET A 69 -7.84 8.73 -1.04
CA MET A 69 -7.42 8.84 0.36
C MET A 69 -6.45 10.01 0.58
N SER A 70 -5.47 10.19 -0.31
CA SER A 70 -4.52 11.31 -0.20
C SER A 70 -5.22 12.68 -0.32
N LYS A 71 -6.31 12.76 -1.09
CA LYS A 71 -7.12 13.99 -1.23
C LYS A 71 -8.12 14.17 -0.06
N GLN A 72 -8.71 13.09 0.44
CA GLN A 72 -9.75 13.12 1.48
C GLN A 72 -9.21 13.07 2.91
N GLY A 73 -8.01 12.54 3.14
CA GLY A 73 -7.40 12.34 4.46
C GLY A 73 -7.18 13.63 5.26
N LYS A 74 -7.30 14.81 4.63
CA LYS A 74 -7.32 16.10 5.34
C LYS A 74 -8.67 16.42 6.02
N LYS A 75 -9.74 15.69 5.68
CA LYS A 75 -11.11 15.93 6.18
C LYS A 75 -11.66 14.82 7.08
N GLU A 76 -11.10 13.61 7.03
CA GLU A 76 -11.59 12.47 7.81
C GLU A 76 -10.63 12.11 8.95
N SER A 77 -11.17 11.80 10.13
CA SER A 77 -10.39 11.45 11.33
C SER A 77 -9.97 9.98 11.42
N LYS A 78 -10.15 9.20 10.33
CA LYS A 78 -9.91 7.76 10.32
C LYS A 78 -8.62 7.42 9.58
N ASN A 79 -7.83 6.52 10.18
CA ASN A 79 -6.56 6.06 9.61
C ASN A 79 -6.70 4.94 8.56
N PHE A 80 -7.92 4.49 8.29
CA PHE A 80 -8.19 3.37 7.38
C PHE A 80 -9.56 3.52 6.70
N LEU A 81 -9.71 2.86 5.55
CA LEU A 81 -10.98 2.66 4.87
C LEU A 81 -11.21 1.16 4.65
N THR A 82 -12.43 0.69 4.92
CA THR A 82 -12.86 -0.69 4.66
C THR A 82 -14.07 -0.71 3.74
N ASN A 83 -14.44 -1.88 3.22
CA ASN A 83 -15.64 -2.10 2.42
C ASN A 83 -15.75 -1.21 1.16
N TYR A 84 -14.62 -0.89 0.53
CA TYR A 84 -14.60 -0.22 -0.76
C TYR A 84 -14.39 -1.26 -1.87
N SER A 85 -14.97 -1.00 -3.06
CA SER A 85 -14.68 -1.78 -4.27
C SER A 85 -13.77 -0.95 -5.17
N GLY A 86 -12.63 -1.52 -5.55
CA GLY A 86 -11.71 -0.97 -6.54
C GLY A 86 -11.80 -1.76 -7.83
N LYS A 87 -11.92 -1.08 -8.97
CA LYS A 87 -11.85 -1.72 -10.29
C LYS A 87 -10.50 -1.39 -10.92
N SER A 88 -9.72 -2.40 -11.28
CA SER A 88 -8.54 -2.20 -12.13
C SER A 88 -9.00 -1.92 -13.56
N SER A 89 -8.31 -1.03 -14.29
CA SER A 89 -8.65 -0.69 -15.68
C SER A 89 -8.52 -1.88 -16.65
N LYS A 90 -7.79 -2.93 -16.24
CA LYS A 90 -7.92 -4.26 -16.83
C LYS A 90 -9.05 -4.97 -16.10
N ASN A 91 -10.14 -5.28 -16.79
CA ASN A 91 -11.35 -5.97 -16.30
C ASN A 91 -11.04 -7.27 -15.53
N ILE A 92 -10.57 -7.16 -14.29
CA ILE A 92 -10.60 -8.20 -13.28
C ILE A 92 -11.27 -7.59 -12.06
N ASN A 93 -12.40 -8.16 -11.66
CA ASN A 93 -13.03 -7.82 -10.39
C ASN A 93 -12.04 -8.22 -9.29
N LEU A 94 -11.64 -7.25 -8.47
CA LEU A 94 -11.06 -7.51 -7.15
C LEU A 94 -12.19 -7.74 -6.15
#